data_AF-A0A6L3W5Q6-F1
#
_entry.id   AF-A0A6L3W5Q6-F1
#
_cell.length_a   1.000
_cell.length_b   1.000
_cell.length_c   1.000
_cell.angle_alpha   90.00
_cell.angle_beta   90.00
_cell.angle_gamma   90.00
#
_symmetry.space_group_name_H-M   'P 1'
#
loop_
_entity.id
_entity.type
_entity.pdbx_description
1 polymer ?
#
loop_
_entity_poly.entity_id
_entity_poly.type
_entity_poly.pdbx_seq_one_letter_code
_entity_poly.pdbx_strand_id
1 'polypeptide(L)'
;MLVVLALLATLLGTGRIGHAIAASDGSAWLWSRVTGEAGRVNPDSGRVEQRRAVPDARGHRVQVTENDQHLIIHDLDTGRVSSLDLTGPGFSGRLDIGTRGDPHLAMGATAAVVIERASGMVRVLDPATLRPVGSVLRLPGPLAGGEFDGSGRLWVALPHQGTVASLEVTAKGASIARAVEVADPGSDLALSVLDQGALVVDRSGRDVVLVTGEHIRRVTAPVPLAGALVPERIFGALAAVTVPAAGSVVTLDAARTPGHVRSFPLRDPVQDPVVPFAGKVYVPARETGQVRVLDPAGRETGVLSLPEGRGDLELRVREGNLFVNAPGTEHALVVGTDGRPRTVGKYGTGQGAGRPAAPGDGNGPPPVPAPPASPIFPQPPDALSPGRRPSHGIPLPTPERPERPTPRRPVTKTPARRSSGTSPSVPKPGASTPSKSKPRPKPTQLHNPYTPQQVCNAASGGGYKVQRSTAFSGGRVYLLYSAGTKKNCAVTMKTTKIGTGTSVKVRLEEKSGGEVGQDSGTFKYYAGPVYVTAPGVCVRYSGGASGVSVSAGWGNCG
;
A
#
# COMPACT_ATOMS: atom_id res chain seq x y z
N MET A 1 80.82 -7.24 -15.73
CA MET A 1 80.38 -7.13 -14.32
C MET A 1 78.85 -7.25 -14.34
N LEU A 2 78.22 -8.37 -13.96
CA LEU A 2 77.88 -8.78 -12.57
C LEU A 2 77.31 -7.59 -11.79
N VAL A 3 76.04 -7.56 -11.36
CA VAL A 3 75.39 -8.50 -10.43
C VAL A 3 73.86 -8.55 -10.62
N VAL A 4 73.31 -9.75 -10.45
CA VAL A 4 71.89 -10.15 -10.31
C VAL A 4 71.38 -9.88 -8.89
N LEU A 5 70.12 -9.46 -8.72
CA LEU A 5 69.29 -9.88 -7.58
C LEU A 5 67.79 -9.73 -7.89
N ALA A 6 67.08 -10.85 -7.82
CA ALA A 6 65.63 -10.99 -7.90
C ALA A 6 65.08 -11.39 -6.51
N LEU A 7 63.87 -10.94 -6.15
CA LEU A 7 62.82 -11.59 -5.31
C LEU A 7 61.81 -10.50 -4.86
N LEU A 8 60.56 -10.46 -5.37
CA LEU A 8 59.33 -11.20 -4.98
C LEU A 8 58.55 -10.63 -3.77
N ALA A 9 57.25 -10.40 -4.01
CA ALA A 9 56.10 -10.42 -3.10
C ALA A 9 55.42 -9.09 -2.64
N THR A 10 54.20 -8.91 -3.17
CA THR A 10 52.95 -8.46 -2.52
C THR A 10 52.87 -7.11 -1.81
N LEU A 11 52.07 -6.19 -2.37
CA LEU A 11 50.89 -5.61 -1.70
C LEU A 11 50.01 -4.86 -2.71
N LEU A 12 48.92 -5.53 -3.11
CA LEU A 12 47.75 -4.90 -3.69
C LEU A 12 47.17 -3.93 -2.65
N GLY A 13 47.32 -2.63 -2.89
CA GLY A 13 46.56 -1.61 -2.18
C GLY A 13 45.09 -1.72 -2.58
N THR A 14 44.30 -2.39 -1.75
CA THR A 14 42.84 -2.49 -1.86
C THR A 14 42.19 -1.13 -1.66
N GLY A 15 42.00 -0.38 -2.74
CA GLY A 15 41.05 0.74 -2.79
C GLY A 15 39.66 0.22 -3.16
N ARG A 16 38.91 -0.31 -2.19
CA ARG A 16 37.48 -0.64 -2.37
C ARG A 16 36.68 0.64 -2.52
N ILE A 17 36.47 1.10 -3.75
CA ILE A 17 35.37 2.01 -4.06
C ILE A 17 34.13 1.14 -4.31
N GLY A 18 33.48 0.76 -3.21
CA GLY A 18 32.15 0.16 -3.26
C GLY A 18 31.11 1.26 -3.16
N HIS A 19 30.69 1.83 -4.29
CA HIS A 19 29.45 2.60 -4.32
C HIS A 19 28.27 1.66 -4.52
N ALA A 20 27.29 1.86 -3.64
CA ALA A 20 26.13 1.03 -3.38
C ALA A 20 25.35 0.62 -4.63
N ILE A 21 24.98 -0.65 -4.63
CA ILE A 21 23.94 -1.24 -5.47
C ILE A 21 22.63 -0.53 -5.12
N ALA A 22 22.18 0.38 -5.97
CA ALA A 22 20.84 0.96 -5.89
C ALA A 22 19.83 0.00 -6.53
N ALA A 23 19.43 -0.99 -5.74
CA ALA A 23 18.15 -1.68 -5.88
C ALA A 23 17.60 -1.81 -4.46
N SER A 24 16.63 -0.97 -4.09
CA SER A 24 15.88 -1.13 -2.85
C SER A 24 14.41 -0.93 -3.14
N ASP A 25 13.80 -1.98 -3.72
CA ASP A 25 12.37 -2.21 -3.82
C ASP A 25 11.84 -2.71 -2.46
N GLY A 26 11.93 -1.85 -1.46
CA GLY A 26 11.42 -2.13 -0.12
C GLY A 26 11.52 -0.97 0.86
N SER A 27 11.96 0.21 0.39
CA SER A 27 12.12 1.39 1.22
C SER A 27 10.76 1.93 1.69
N ALA A 28 10.75 2.49 2.90
CA ALA A 28 9.57 3.14 3.46
C ALA A 28 9.90 4.54 3.99
N TRP A 29 8.95 5.46 3.90
CA TRP A 29 9.06 6.78 4.53
C TRP A 29 8.59 6.73 5.98
N LEU A 30 9.50 7.03 6.91
CA LEU A 30 9.20 7.10 8.34
C LEU A 30 9.14 8.54 8.82
N TRP A 31 8.13 8.86 9.62
CA TRP A 31 7.94 10.18 10.21
C TRP A 31 8.76 10.38 11.49
N SER A 32 9.29 11.59 11.66
CA SER A 32 9.94 12.07 12.88
C SER A 32 9.23 13.31 13.41
N ARG A 33 8.52 13.16 14.54
CA ARG A 33 7.87 14.27 15.25
C ARG A 33 8.88 15.27 15.78
N VAL A 34 10.08 14.80 16.14
CA VAL A 34 11.14 15.62 16.74
C VAL A 34 11.75 16.58 15.73
N THR A 35 12.05 16.10 14.52
CA THR A 35 12.67 16.93 13.47
C THR A 35 11.65 17.58 12.55
N GLY A 36 10.41 17.07 12.48
CA GLY A 36 9.41 17.51 11.50
C GLY A 36 9.75 17.06 10.08
N GLU A 37 10.39 15.90 9.94
CA GLU A 37 10.86 15.37 8.66
C GLU A 37 10.36 13.94 8.44
N ALA A 38 10.08 13.61 7.17
CA ALA A 38 9.94 12.23 6.71
C ALA A 38 11.28 11.76 6.14
N GLY A 39 11.76 10.60 6.59
CA GLY A 39 12.99 9.96 6.12
C GLY A 39 12.70 8.67 5.35
N ARG A 40 13.24 8.53 4.14
CA ARG A 40 13.17 7.29 3.36
C ARG A 40 14.22 6.30 3.85
N VAL A 41 13.77 5.18 4.39
CA VAL A 41 14.62 4.17 5.03
C VAL A 41 14.79 2.98 4.12
N ASN A 42 16.04 2.59 3.87
CA ASN A 42 16.39 1.36 3.18
C ASN A 42 16.32 0.17 4.18
N PRO A 43 15.49 -0.86 3.92
CA PRO A 43 15.27 -1.95 4.85
C PRO A 43 16.47 -2.89 5.03
N ASP A 44 17.36 -2.97 4.03
CA ASP A 44 18.51 -3.88 4.06
C ASP A 44 19.65 -3.29 4.90
N SER A 45 19.87 -1.99 4.74
CA SER A 45 20.95 -1.27 5.44
C SER A 45 20.51 -0.58 6.73
N GLY A 46 19.20 -0.37 6.92
CA GLY A 46 18.65 0.45 8.01
C GLY A 46 18.98 1.95 7.91
N ARG A 47 19.51 2.41 6.76
CA ARG A 47 19.95 3.80 6.59
C ARG A 47 18.84 4.68 6.02
N VAL A 48 18.83 5.94 6.45
CA VAL A 48 18.01 6.98 5.82
C VAL A 48 18.73 7.46 4.56
N GLU A 49 18.14 7.21 3.40
CA GLU A 49 18.70 7.59 2.11
C GLU A 49 18.25 9.00 1.67
N GLN A 50 17.06 9.40 2.08
CA GLN A 50 16.48 10.69 1.73
C GLN A 50 15.71 11.28 2.91
N ARG A 51 15.67 12.61 2.98
CA ARG A 51 14.85 13.34 3.95
C ARG A 51 14.01 14.41 3.26
N ARG A 52 12.83 14.66 3.81
CA ARG A 52 11.90 15.71 3.37
C ARG A 52 11.35 16.40 4.60
N ALA A 53 11.66 17.69 4.74
CA ALA A 53 11.06 18.52 5.76
C ALA A 53 9.58 18.74 5.45
N VAL A 54 8.74 18.68 6.48
CA VAL A 54 7.31 18.96 6.39
C VAL A 54 7.04 20.25 7.17
N PRO A 55 6.87 21.39 6.46
CA PRO A 55 6.67 22.68 7.10
C PRO A 55 5.50 22.65 8.08
N ASP A 56 5.65 23.32 9.23
CA ASP A 56 4.64 23.47 10.28
C ASP A 56 4.04 22.16 10.85
N ALA A 57 4.67 21.00 10.60
CA ALA A 57 4.20 19.71 11.13
C ALA A 57 5.07 19.19 12.29
N ARG A 58 6.13 19.91 12.68
CA ARG A 58 7.01 19.50 13.78
C ARG A 58 6.20 19.35 15.08
N GLY A 59 6.35 18.22 15.74
CA GLY A 59 5.58 17.85 16.94
C GLY A 59 4.21 17.23 16.67
N HIS A 60 3.68 17.32 15.45
CA HIS A 60 2.35 16.82 15.12
C HIS A 60 2.33 15.32 14.86
N ARG A 61 1.15 14.71 15.03
CA ARG A 61 0.87 13.35 14.53
C ARG A 61 0.66 13.42 13.02
N VAL A 62 1.43 12.63 12.28
CA VAL A 62 1.42 12.65 10.82
C VAL A 62 1.32 11.24 10.28
N GLN A 63 0.34 11.01 9.42
CA GLN A 63 0.25 9.80 8.61
C GLN A 63 0.97 10.03 7.28
N VAL A 64 1.81 9.06 6.90
CA VAL A 64 2.55 9.07 5.65
C VAL A 64 2.05 7.92 4.78
N THR A 65 1.54 8.24 3.60
CA THR A 65 1.05 7.26 2.62
C THR A 65 1.88 7.39 1.36
N GLU A 66 2.37 6.28 0.81
CA GLU A 66 3.32 6.28 -0.30
C GLU A 66 2.91 5.29 -1.40
N ASN A 67 3.23 5.64 -2.64
CA ASN A 67 3.32 4.72 -3.77
C ASN A 67 4.63 4.98 -4.54
N ASP A 68 4.81 4.34 -5.69
CA ASP A 68 6.06 4.41 -6.46
C ASP A 68 6.40 5.82 -6.96
N GLN A 69 5.42 6.73 -7.03
CA GLN A 69 5.57 8.06 -7.62
C GLN A 69 5.33 9.21 -6.63
N HIS A 70 4.48 8.99 -5.63
CA HIS A 70 3.96 10.06 -4.77
C HIS A 70 4.08 9.69 -3.29
N LEU A 71 4.36 10.71 -2.49
CA LEU A 71 4.28 10.69 -1.05
C LEU A 71 3.18 11.67 -0.62
N ILE A 72 2.14 11.17 0.06
CA ILE A 72 1.14 12.02 0.69
C ILE A 72 1.34 12.03 2.20
N ILE A 73 1.35 13.24 2.76
CA ILE A 73 1.59 13.53 4.16
C ILE A 73 0.33 14.17 4.72
N HIS A 74 -0.32 13.46 5.65
CA HIS A 74 -1.54 13.91 6.32
C HIS A 74 -1.23 14.25 7.77
N ASP A 75 -1.26 15.54 8.10
CA ASP A 75 -1.15 16.06 9.45
C ASP A 75 -2.49 15.88 10.18
N LEU A 76 -2.53 14.93 11.11
CA LEU A 76 -3.73 14.50 11.82
C LEU A 76 -4.20 15.51 12.87
N ASP A 77 -3.34 16.45 13.26
CA ASP A 77 -3.65 17.46 14.27
C ASP A 77 -4.30 18.69 13.61
N THR A 78 -3.89 19.04 12.40
CA THR A 78 -4.45 20.18 11.65
C THR A 78 -5.46 19.78 10.56
N GLY A 79 -5.44 18.53 10.11
CA GLY A 79 -6.23 18.05 8.97
C GLY A 79 -5.67 18.47 7.61
N ARG A 80 -4.40 18.90 7.58
CA ARG A 80 -3.72 19.32 6.36
C ARG A 80 -3.11 18.12 5.64
N VAL A 81 -3.30 18.06 4.34
CA VAL A 81 -2.71 17.05 3.44
C VAL A 81 -1.78 17.75 2.46
N SER A 82 -0.56 17.24 2.35
CA SER A 82 0.44 17.71 1.39
C SER A 82 0.90 16.54 0.52
N SER A 83 1.09 16.78 -0.78
CA SER A 83 1.64 15.79 -1.71
C SER A 83 3.02 16.20 -2.17
N LEU A 84 3.88 15.20 -2.39
CA LEU A 84 5.22 15.31 -2.93
C LEU A 84 5.39 14.29 -4.06
N ASP A 85 5.77 14.77 -5.24
CA ASP A 85 6.29 13.93 -6.32
C ASP A 85 7.71 13.47 -5.98
N LEU A 86 7.96 12.16 -5.97
CA LEU A 86 9.25 11.56 -5.63
C LEU A 86 10.35 11.85 -6.67
N THR A 87 9.96 12.27 -7.88
CA THR A 87 10.88 12.71 -8.94
C THR A 87 11.13 14.22 -8.91
N GLY A 88 10.27 14.97 -8.22
CA GLY A 88 10.30 16.43 -8.15
C GLY A 88 11.14 16.98 -6.98
N PRO A 89 11.48 18.29 -7.01
CA PRO A 89 12.29 18.92 -5.97
C PRO A 89 11.53 19.23 -4.67
N GLY A 90 10.20 19.15 -4.64
CA GLY A 90 9.41 19.55 -3.49
C GLY A 90 7.91 19.29 -3.63
N PHE A 91 7.14 19.81 -2.67
CA PHE A 91 5.69 19.60 -2.59
C PHE A 91 4.96 20.01 -3.89
N SER A 92 4.10 19.14 -4.38
CA SER A 92 3.36 19.27 -5.64
C SER A 92 1.89 19.63 -5.46
N GLY A 93 1.34 19.44 -4.25
CA GLY A 93 -0.07 19.69 -3.96
C GLY A 93 -0.35 19.89 -2.47
N ARG A 94 -1.48 20.56 -2.18
CA ARG A 94 -1.97 20.78 -0.81
C ARG A 94 -3.49 20.80 -0.78
N LEU A 95 -4.06 20.20 0.26
CA LEU A 95 -5.49 20.17 0.52
C LEU A 95 -5.73 20.17 2.04
N ASP A 96 -6.63 20.99 2.53
CA ASP A 96 -7.08 20.93 3.93
C ASP A 96 -8.40 20.16 3.99
N ILE A 97 -8.38 18.99 4.64
CA ILE A 97 -9.57 18.13 4.81
C ILE A 97 -10.19 18.26 6.20
N GLY A 98 -9.53 18.99 7.11
CA GLY A 98 -9.94 19.18 8.49
C GLY A 98 -9.81 17.90 9.32
N THR A 99 -10.23 17.97 10.58
CA THR A 99 -10.15 16.84 11.53
C THR A 99 -11.52 16.29 11.95
N ARG A 100 -12.61 16.92 11.47
CA ARG A 100 -13.99 16.51 11.76
C ARG A 100 -14.47 15.49 10.73
N GLY A 101 -15.40 14.63 11.14
CA GLY A 101 -16.04 13.67 10.23
C GLY A 101 -15.24 12.39 9.96
N ASP A 102 -14.19 12.14 10.74
CA ASP A 102 -13.28 10.99 10.59
C ASP A 102 -12.72 10.87 9.15
N PRO A 103 -11.94 11.86 8.69
CA PRO A 103 -11.39 11.84 7.35
C PRO A 103 -10.26 10.81 7.26
N HIS A 104 -10.38 9.91 6.29
CA HIS A 104 -9.37 8.92 5.98
C HIS A 104 -8.85 9.12 4.56
N LEU A 105 -7.54 9.05 4.39
CA LEU A 105 -6.87 9.19 3.11
C LEU A 105 -6.25 7.85 2.71
N ALA A 106 -6.60 7.38 1.53
CA ALA A 106 -5.98 6.21 0.92
C ALA A 106 -5.41 6.56 -0.46
N MET A 107 -4.37 5.83 -0.87
CA MET A 107 -3.73 6.04 -2.17
C MET A 107 -3.46 4.70 -2.87
N GLY A 108 -4.01 4.58 -4.08
CA GLY A 108 -3.69 3.50 -4.99
C GLY A 108 -2.51 3.86 -5.90
N ALA A 109 -2.30 3.06 -6.95
CA ALA A 109 -1.21 3.31 -7.90
C ALA A 109 -1.38 4.61 -8.70
N THR A 110 -2.62 5.01 -9.01
CA THR A 110 -2.90 6.11 -9.95
C THR A 110 -3.84 7.19 -9.39
N ALA A 111 -4.39 6.99 -8.19
CA ALA A 111 -5.37 7.89 -7.59
C ALA A 111 -5.20 7.94 -6.07
N ALA A 112 -5.49 9.10 -5.49
CA ALA A 112 -5.71 9.25 -4.06
C ALA A 112 -7.21 9.44 -3.80
N VAL A 113 -7.67 9.08 -2.61
CA VAL A 113 -9.08 9.20 -2.22
C VAL A 113 -9.15 9.70 -0.79
N VAL A 114 -10.02 10.69 -0.56
CA VAL A 114 -10.45 11.11 0.77
C VAL A 114 -11.82 10.52 1.04
N ILE A 115 -11.95 9.82 2.16
CA ILE A 115 -13.16 9.17 2.65
C ILE A 115 -13.54 9.85 3.95
N GLU A 116 -14.65 10.57 3.96
CA GLU A 116 -15.21 11.11 5.19
C GLU A 116 -16.11 10.03 5.81
N ARG A 117 -15.51 9.22 6.70
CA ARG A 117 -16.14 7.99 7.18
C ARG A 117 -17.45 8.26 7.92
N ALA A 118 -17.58 9.37 8.64
CA ALA A 118 -18.81 9.68 9.37
C ALA A 118 -20.00 9.96 8.44
N SER A 119 -19.80 10.70 7.34
CA SER A 119 -20.87 11.10 6.42
C SER A 119 -21.04 10.17 5.21
N GLY A 120 -20.05 9.31 4.96
CA GLY A 120 -20.03 8.38 3.84
C GLY A 120 -19.64 9.00 2.49
N MET A 121 -19.00 10.17 2.49
CA MET A 121 -18.53 10.80 1.26
C MET A 121 -17.16 10.24 0.83
N VAL A 122 -17.05 9.88 -0.45
CA VAL A 122 -15.84 9.38 -1.08
C VAL A 122 -15.47 10.32 -2.23
N ARG A 123 -14.35 11.03 -2.10
CA ARG A 123 -13.86 12.01 -3.07
C ARG A 123 -12.51 11.57 -3.62
N VAL A 124 -12.44 11.38 -4.94
CA VAL A 124 -11.20 11.04 -5.63
C VAL A 124 -10.38 12.31 -5.86
N LEU A 125 -9.06 12.19 -5.68
CA LEU A 125 -8.08 13.24 -5.85
C LEU A 125 -7.01 12.79 -6.85
N ASP A 126 -6.49 13.75 -7.61
CA ASP A 126 -5.22 13.59 -8.29
C ASP A 126 -4.08 13.52 -7.25
N PRO A 127 -3.25 12.46 -7.23
CA PRO A 127 -2.27 12.27 -6.16
C PRO A 127 -1.13 13.29 -6.20
N ALA A 128 -0.81 13.89 -7.35
CA ALA A 128 0.25 14.89 -7.46
C ALA A 128 -0.21 16.25 -6.90
N THR A 129 -1.40 16.70 -7.32
CA THR A 129 -1.90 18.06 -7.05
C THR A 129 -2.88 18.12 -5.87
N LEU A 130 -3.41 16.97 -5.42
CA LEU A 130 -4.50 16.84 -4.45
C LEU A 130 -5.81 17.52 -4.86
N ARG A 131 -5.95 17.87 -6.15
CA ARG A 131 -7.19 18.45 -6.67
C ARG A 131 -8.26 17.37 -6.81
N PRO A 132 -9.52 17.66 -6.43
CA PRO A 132 -10.62 16.74 -6.65
C PRO A 132 -10.80 16.40 -8.13
N VAL A 133 -11.07 15.13 -8.41
CA VAL A 133 -11.30 14.60 -9.76
C VAL A 133 -12.62 13.84 -9.79
N GLY A 134 -13.42 14.11 -10.81
CA GLY A 134 -14.69 13.41 -11.01
C GLY A 134 -15.78 13.74 -9.99
N SER A 135 -16.84 12.93 -9.98
CA SER A 135 -17.96 13.10 -9.05
C SER A 135 -17.67 12.51 -7.67
N VAL A 136 -18.15 13.19 -6.62
CA VAL A 136 -18.14 12.66 -5.25
C VAL A 136 -19.18 11.54 -5.13
N LEU A 137 -18.77 10.38 -4.66
CA LEU A 137 -19.67 9.27 -4.36
C LEU A 137 -20.18 9.42 -2.93
N ARG A 138 -21.49 9.29 -2.73
CA ARG A 138 -22.12 9.33 -1.41
C ARG A 138 -22.68 7.95 -1.06
N LEU A 139 -22.15 7.37 0.00
CA LEU A 139 -22.58 6.09 0.57
C LEU A 139 -23.32 6.34 1.89
N PRO A 140 -24.18 5.41 2.35
CA PRO A 140 -24.75 5.45 3.69
C PRO A 140 -23.67 5.35 4.77
N GLY A 141 -23.31 6.48 5.39
CA GLY A 141 -22.38 6.53 6.53
C GLY A 141 -23.04 6.18 7.89
N PRO A 142 -22.25 5.84 8.93
CA PRO A 142 -20.80 5.85 8.91
C PRO A 142 -20.23 4.63 8.17
N LEU A 143 -19.03 4.80 7.61
CA LEU A 143 -18.26 3.77 6.93
C LEU A 143 -17.13 3.26 7.84
N ALA A 144 -16.64 2.05 7.57
CA ALA A 144 -15.43 1.52 8.20
C ALA A 144 -14.38 1.10 7.14
N GLY A 145 -13.10 1.24 7.49
CA GLY A 145 -11.96 1.00 6.60
C GLY A 145 -11.87 2.00 5.46
N GLY A 146 -11.39 1.58 4.28
CA GLY A 146 -11.21 2.48 3.14
C GLY A 146 -9.83 2.41 2.50
N GLU A 147 -9.31 1.21 2.24
CA GLU A 147 -7.99 1.02 1.64
C GLU A 147 -8.04 0.32 0.28
N PHE A 148 -6.97 0.48 -0.51
CA PHE A 148 -6.82 -0.20 -1.79
C PHE A 148 -6.23 -1.60 -1.64
N ASP A 149 -6.83 -2.59 -2.32
CA ASP A 149 -6.20 -3.90 -2.49
C ASP A 149 -5.16 -3.88 -3.63
N GLY A 150 -4.41 -4.97 -3.77
CA GLY A 150 -3.37 -5.08 -4.80
C GLY A 150 -3.89 -5.17 -6.25
N SER A 151 -5.22 -5.17 -6.46
CA SER A 151 -5.86 -5.04 -7.77
C SER A 151 -6.29 -3.60 -8.09
N GLY A 152 -6.17 -2.69 -7.13
CA GLY A 152 -6.60 -1.30 -7.26
C GLY A 152 -8.07 -1.07 -6.92
N ARG A 153 -8.75 -2.02 -6.27
CA ARG A 153 -10.11 -1.80 -5.75
C ARG A 153 -10.03 -1.18 -4.36
N LEU A 154 -10.82 -0.12 -4.15
CA LEU A 154 -10.98 0.50 -2.84
C LEU A 154 -12.09 -0.23 -2.07
N TRP A 155 -11.81 -0.70 -0.85
CA TRP A 155 -12.78 -1.45 -0.05
C TRP A 155 -13.27 -0.64 1.15
N VAL A 156 -14.59 -0.59 1.32
CA VAL A 156 -15.27 0.09 2.44
C VAL A 156 -16.38 -0.81 3.01
N ALA A 157 -16.56 -0.80 4.32
CA ALA A 157 -17.68 -1.47 4.97
C ALA A 157 -18.80 -0.45 5.26
N LEU A 158 -20.05 -0.90 5.12
CA LEU A 158 -21.27 -0.13 5.32
C LEU A 158 -22.09 -0.75 6.47
N PRO A 159 -21.75 -0.47 7.74
CA PRO A 159 -22.44 -0.96 8.93
C PRO A 159 -23.97 -0.90 8.86
N HIS A 160 -24.56 0.23 8.46
CA HIS A 160 -26.02 0.38 8.36
C HIS A 160 -26.70 -0.63 7.44
N GLN A 161 -25.96 -1.15 6.45
CA GLN A 161 -26.47 -2.13 5.50
C GLN A 161 -25.97 -3.55 5.78
N GLY A 162 -25.02 -3.74 6.70
CA GLY A 162 -24.39 -5.03 6.94
C GLY A 162 -23.54 -5.52 5.76
N THR A 163 -23.05 -4.61 4.91
CA THR A 163 -22.34 -4.96 3.67
C THR A 163 -20.90 -4.48 3.64
N VAL A 164 -20.10 -5.10 2.78
CA VAL A 164 -18.80 -4.57 2.33
C VAL A 164 -18.86 -4.31 0.83
N ALA A 165 -18.34 -3.16 0.40
CA ALA A 165 -18.31 -2.76 -1.00
C ALA A 165 -16.87 -2.62 -1.50
N SER A 166 -16.64 -3.13 -2.71
CA SER A 166 -15.49 -2.78 -3.51
C SER A 166 -15.87 -1.67 -4.49
N LEU A 167 -15.06 -0.64 -4.55
CA LEU A 167 -15.24 0.52 -5.41
C LEU A 167 -14.19 0.51 -6.52
N GLU A 168 -14.64 0.82 -7.72
CA GLU A 168 -13.76 1.14 -8.83
C GLU A 168 -13.48 2.65 -8.80
N VAL A 169 -12.19 3.01 -8.83
CA VAL A 169 -11.73 4.39 -8.77
C VAL A 169 -11.11 4.75 -10.11
N THR A 170 -11.67 5.78 -10.75
CA THR A 170 -11.21 6.26 -12.06
C THR A 170 -11.10 7.78 -12.06
N ALA A 171 -10.60 8.35 -13.16
CA ALA A 171 -10.62 9.81 -13.37
C ALA A 171 -12.05 10.42 -13.46
N LYS A 172 -13.11 9.60 -13.50
CA LYS A 172 -14.51 10.09 -13.42
C LYS A 172 -15.04 10.12 -11.99
N GLY A 173 -14.30 9.61 -11.01
CA GLY A 173 -14.72 9.45 -9.63
C GLY A 173 -14.76 7.97 -9.22
N ALA A 174 -15.37 7.71 -8.06
CA ALA A 174 -15.54 6.37 -7.52
C ALA A 174 -16.95 5.84 -7.82
N SER A 175 -17.07 4.54 -8.08
CA SER A 175 -18.36 3.85 -8.23
C SER A 175 -18.34 2.48 -7.58
N ILE A 176 -19.47 2.03 -7.05
CA ILE A 176 -19.59 0.68 -6.47
C ILE A 176 -19.45 -0.34 -7.60
N ALA A 177 -18.41 -1.16 -7.52
CA ALA A 177 -18.21 -2.27 -8.45
C ALA A 177 -18.92 -3.55 -7.96
N ARG A 178 -18.91 -3.76 -6.64
CA ARG A 178 -19.59 -4.89 -6.00
C ARG A 178 -19.90 -4.57 -4.55
N ALA A 179 -21.07 -4.99 -4.08
CA ALA A 179 -21.42 -5.01 -2.66
C ALA A 179 -21.78 -6.44 -2.25
N VAL A 180 -21.38 -6.84 -1.05
CA VAL A 180 -21.58 -8.18 -0.49
C VAL A 180 -22.11 -8.06 0.93
N GLU A 181 -23.17 -8.79 1.24
CA GLU A 181 -23.67 -8.94 2.60
C GLU A 181 -22.71 -9.77 3.44
N VAL A 182 -22.31 -9.23 4.59
CA VAL A 182 -21.32 -9.84 5.49
C VAL A 182 -21.86 -9.98 6.91
N ALA A 183 -22.82 -9.15 7.32
CA ALA A 183 -23.49 -9.18 8.61
C ALA A 183 -24.93 -8.65 8.49
N ASP A 184 -25.66 -8.65 9.60
CA ASP A 184 -26.97 -8.02 9.66
C ASP A 184 -26.86 -6.48 9.51
N PRO A 185 -27.88 -5.81 8.94
CA PRO A 185 -27.93 -4.35 8.90
C PRO A 185 -27.84 -3.73 10.30
N GLY A 186 -26.91 -2.80 10.49
CA GLY A 186 -26.67 -2.13 11.76
C GLY A 186 -25.61 -2.79 12.66
N SER A 187 -25.05 -3.93 12.25
CA SER A 187 -23.88 -4.51 12.94
C SER A 187 -22.69 -3.54 12.94
N ASP A 188 -21.94 -3.52 14.03
CA ASP A 188 -20.67 -2.78 14.13
C ASP A 188 -19.59 -3.54 13.35
N LEU A 189 -19.05 -2.94 12.28
CA LEU A 189 -18.11 -3.58 11.37
C LEU A 189 -16.72 -2.96 11.47
N ALA A 190 -15.71 -3.83 11.52
CA ALA A 190 -14.32 -3.48 11.24
C ALA A 190 -13.87 -4.09 9.90
N LEU A 191 -12.95 -3.40 9.21
CA LEU A 191 -12.47 -3.80 7.89
C LEU A 191 -10.95 -3.72 7.81
N SER A 192 -10.34 -4.82 7.37
CA SER A 192 -8.96 -4.85 6.84
C SER A 192 -8.99 -5.19 5.37
N VAL A 193 -8.17 -4.50 4.58
CA VAL A 193 -7.99 -4.82 3.17
C VAL A 193 -6.85 -5.81 3.00
N LEU A 194 -7.14 -6.91 2.30
CA LEU A 194 -6.18 -7.99 2.03
C LEU A 194 -5.34 -7.65 0.80
N ASP A 195 -4.35 -8.49 0.46
CA ASP A 195 -3.65 -8.36 -0.83
C ASP A 195 -4.61 -8.36 -2.01
N GLN A 196 -5.70 -9.14 -1.93
CA GLN A 196 -6.80 -9.16 -2.86
C GLN A 196 -8.09 -9.31 -2.05
N GLY A 197 -9.01 -8.35 -2.12
CA GLY A 197 -10.25 -8.40 -1.36
C GLY A 197 -10.18 -7.83 0.06
N ALA A 198 -11.08 -8.30 0.92
CA ALA A 198 -11.31 -7.73 2.25
C ALA A 198 -11.54 -8.81 3.31
N LEU A 199 -11.19 -8.48 4.55
CA LEU A 199 -11.59 -9.19 5.77
C LEU A 199 -12.45 -8.26 6.61
N VAL A 200 -13.68 -8.68 6.89
CA VAL A 200 -14.65 -7.97 7.71
C VAL A 200 -14.81 -8.69 9.03
N VAL A 201 -14.78 -7.93 10.12
CA VAL A 201 -15.07 -8.40 11.47
C VAL A 201 -16.41 -7.82 11.90
N ASP A 202 -17.38 -8.68 12.21
CA ASP A 202 -18.62 -8.29 12.86
C ASP A 202 -18.38 -8.21 14.38
N ARG A 203 -18.23 -6.99 14.89
CA ARG A 203 -17.99 -6.69 16.31
C ARG A 203 -19.24 -6.86 17.16
N SER A 204 -20.43 -6.93 16.56
CA SER A 204 -21.69 -7.23 17.25
C SER A 204 -21.84 -8.73 17.54
N GLY A 205 -21.04 -9.57 16.88
CA GLY A 205 -21.11 -11.02 17.00
C GLY A 205 -19.74 -11.68 17.14
N ARG A 206 -19.57 -12.76 16.37
CA ARG A 206 -18.37 -13.61 16.38
C ARG A 206 -17.86 -13.90 14.98
N ASP A 207 -18.45 -13.30 13.95
CA ASP A 207 -18.15 -13.68 12.58
C ASP A 207 -17.05 -12.82 11.99
N VAL A 208 -16.14 -13.50 11.30
CA VAL A 208 -15.11 -12.91 10.44
C VAL A 208 -15.39 -13.39 9.02
N VAL A 209 -15.59 -12.45 8.10
CA VAL A 209 -15.95 -12.74 6.71
C VAL A 209 -14.82 -12.30 5.78
N LEU A 210 -14.27 -13.23 5.01
CA LEU A 210 -13.33 -12.93 3.94
C LEU A 210 -14.06 -12.88 2.61
N VAL A 211 -13.83 -11.81 1.86
CA VAL A 211 -14.39 -11.58 0.53
C VAL A 211 -13.22 -11.47 -0.45
N THR A 212 -13.00 -12.48 -1.29
CA THR A 212 -11.88 -12.54 -2.24
C THR A 212 -12.32 -13.01 -3.62
N GLY A 213 -12.26 -12.11 -4.61
CA GLY A 213 -12.92 -12.35 -5.90
C GLY A 213 -14.38 -12.76 -5.67
N GLU A 214 -14.86 -13.81 -6.32
CA GLU A 214 -16.23 -14.33 -6.11
C GLU A 214 -16.43 -15.12 -4.82
N HIS A 215 -15.37 -15.46 -4.09
CA HIS A 215 -15.47 -16.29 -2.90
C HIS A 215 -15.79 -15.47 -1.65
N ILE A 216 -16.81 -15.90 -0.92
CA ILE A 216 -17.19 -15.36 0.38
C ILE A 216 -17.06 -16.48 1.38
N ARG A 217 -16.21 -16.29 2.40
CA ARG A 217 -15.98 -17.28 3.44
C ARG A 217 -16.23 -16.65 4.80
N ARG A 218 -17.25 -17.15 5.48
CA ARG A 218 -17.55 -16.81 6.88
C ARG A 218 -16.87 -17.80 7.81
N VAL A 219 -16.23 -17.28 8.85
CA VAL A 219 -15.61 -18.07 9.91
C VAL A 219 -16.00 -17.51 11.26
N THR A 220 -16.39 -18.37 12.18
CA THR A 220 -16.78 -17.97 13.53
C THR A 220 -15.57 -17.98 14.46
N ALA A 221 -15.30 -16.86 15.12
CA ALA A 221 -14.23 -16.69 16.06
C ALA A 221 -14.48 -17.47 17.38
N PRO A 222 -13.42 -17.92 18.08
CA PRO A 222 -13.54 -18.61 19.36
C PRO A 222 -13.94 -17.71 20.54
N VAL A 223 -13.94 -16.38 20.34
CA VAL A 223 -14.36 -15.37 21.33
C VAL A 223 -15.31 -14.34 20.68
N PRO A 224 -16.19 -13.66 21.46
CA PRO A 224 -16.92 -12.48 21.00
C PRO A 224 -15.98 -11.40 20.48
N LEU A 225 -16.36 -10.68 19.42
CA LEU A 225 -15.50 -9.72 18.73
C LEU A 225 -15.82 -8.26 19.08
N ALA A 226 -16.50 -8.01 20.20
CA ALA A 226 -16.81 -6.67 20.69
C ALA A 226 -15.52 -5.83 20.82
N GLY A 227 -15.52 -4.65 20.16
CA GLY A 227 -14.37 -3.75 20.15
C GLY A 227 -13.13 -4.29 19.42
N ALA A 228 -13.25 -5.32 18.59
CA ALA A 228 -12.12 -5.92 17.89
C ALA A 228 -11.38 -4.92 17.00
N LEU A 229 -10.06 -4.88 17.08
CA LEU A 229 -9.18 -3.99 16.32
C LEU A 229 -8.45 -4.79 15.24
N VAL A 230 -8.37 -4.20 14.05
CA VAL A 230 -7.71 -4.80 12.89
C VAL A 230 -6.84 -3.76 12.19
N PRO A 231 -5.70 -4.15 11.58
CA PRO A 231 -4.91 -3.25 10.76
C PRO A 231 -5.71 -2.76 9.55
N GLU A 232 -5.40 -1.56 9.03
CA GLU A 232 -6.06 -1.08 7.79
C GLU A 232 -5.78 -2.03 6.61
N ARG A 233 -4.57 -2.62 6.59
CA ARG A 233 -4.14 -3.60 5.61
C ARG A 233 -3.47 -4.83 6.22
N ILE A 234 -3.78 -5.99 5.67
CA ILE A 234 -3.16 -7.27 5.99
C ILE A 234 -2.48 -7.81 4.73
N PHE A 235 -1.22 -8.20 4.87
CA PHE A 235 -0.40 -8.76 3.79
C PHE A 235 -0.15 -10.24 4.02
N GLY A 236 -0.26 -11.04 2.97
CA GLY A 236 -0.10 -12.49 3.03
C GLY A 236 -1.31 -13.24 3.60
N ALA A 237 -1.08 -14.50 3.96
CA ALA A 237 -2.15 -15.42 4.32
C ALA A 237 -2.60 -15.35 5.79
N LEU A 238 -1.77 -14.82 6.69
CA LEU A 238 -2.09 -14.76 8.11
C LEU A 238 -2.84 -13.45 8.41
N ALA A 239 -4.05 -13.56 8.92
CA ALA A 239 -4.77 -12.47 9.53
C ALA A 239 -4.72 -12.59 11.06
N ALA A 240 -4.72 -11.44 11.73
CA ALA A 240 -4.78 -11.35 13.18
C ALA A 240 -5.69 -10.19 13.60
N VAL A 241 -6.48 -10.42 14.64
CA VAL A 241 -7.47 -9.49 15.17
C VAL A 241 -7.24 -9.34 16.67
N THR A 242 -6.98 -8.13 17.15
CA THR A 242 -6.91 -7.85 18.59
C THR A 242 -8.34 -7.76 19.12
N VAL A 243 -8.64 -8.40 20.24
CA VAL A 243 -9.96 -8.28 20.89
C VAL A 243 -9.76 -7.83 22.34
N PRO A 244 -9.67 -6.51 22.59
CA PRO A 244 -9.37 -5.98 23.92
C PRO A 244 -10.39 -6.43 24.98
N ALA A 245 -11.69 -6.43 24.64
CA ALA A 245 -12.75 -6.86 25.55
C ALA A 245 -12.64 -8.33 26.00
N ALA A 246 -12.05 -9.19 25.15
CA ALA A 246 -11.79 -10.60 25.46
C ALA A 246 -10.35 -10.85 25.94
N GLY A 247 -9.51 -9.82 26.06
CA GLY A 247 -8.09 -9.94 26.39
C GLY A 247 -7.35 -10.93 25.50
N SER A 248 -7.71 -11.03 24.21
CA SER A 248 -7.26 -12.10 23.32
C SER A 248 -6.88 -11.60 21.93
N VAL A 249 -6.10 -12.38 21.21
CA VAL A 249 -5.89 -12.23 19.76
C VAL A 249 -6.53 -13.42 19.06
N VAL A 250 -7.29 -13.15 18.00
CA VAL A 250 -7.80 -14.17 17.08
C VAL A 250 -6.89 -14.21 15.86
N THR A 251 -6.37 -15.39 15.53
CA THR A 251 -5.58 -15.62 14.31
C THR A 251 -6.38 -16.45 13.31
N LEU A 252 -6.22 -16.13 12.03
CA LEU A 252 -6.88 -16.79 10.93
C LEU A 252 -5.86 -17.06 9.82
N ASP A 253 -5.69 -18.33 9.47
CA ASP A 253 -4.98 -18.71 8.24
C ASP A 253 -5.96 -18.62 7.06
N ALA A 254 -5.84 -17.55 6.28
CA ALA A 254 -6.70 -17.28 5.15
C ALA A 254 -6.43 -18.20 3.94
N ALA A 255 -5.26 -18.84 3.86
CA ALA A 255 -4.91 -19.76 2.77
C ALA A 255 -5.50 -21.16 2.94
N ARG A 256 -5.80 -21.59 4.18
CA ARG A 256 -6.40 -22.91 4.44
C ARG A 256 -7.92 -22.91 4.19
N THR A 257 -8.43 -24.10 3.84
CA THR A 257 -9.88 -24.36 3.68
C THR A 257 -10.26 -25.67 4.39
N PRO A 258 -11.15 -25.64 5.41
CA PRO A 258 -11.67 -24.44 6.06
C PRO A 258 -10.54 -23.63 6.72
N GLY A 259 -10.71 -22.31 6.79
CA GLY A 259 -9.72 -21.41 7.39
C GLY A 259 -9.46 -21.82 8.84
N HIS A 260 -8.20 -22.02 9.20
CA HIS A 260 -7.88 -22.42 10.57
C HIS A 260 -7.94 -21.17 11.45
N VAL A 261 -8.94 -21.09 12.34
CA VAL A 261 -9.07 -20.00 13.32
C VAL A 261 -8.70 -20.49 14.71
N ARG A 262 -7.95 -19.67 15.44
CA ARG A 262 -7.58 -19.90 16.84
C ARG A 262 -7.66 -18.58 17.59
N SER A 263 -7.69 -18.66 18.91
CA SER A 263 -7.45 -17.51 19.77
C SER A 263 -6.41 -17.87 20.82
N PHE A 264 -5.69 -16.86 21.28
CA PHE A 264 -4.80 -16.98 22.44
C PHE A 264 -4.93 -15.73 23.33
N PRO A 265 -4.73 -15.87 24.65
CA PRO A 265 -4.80 -14.75 25.56
C PRO A 265 -3.61 -13.81 25.37
N LEU A 266 -3.87 -12.51 25.49
CA LEU A 266 -2.83 -11.50 25.61
C LEU A 266 -2.26 -11.51 27.02
N ARG A 267 -0.93 -11.32 27.13
CA ARG A 267 -0.25 -11.20 28.43
C ARG A 267 -0.49 -9.84 29.08
N ASP A 268 -0.60 -8.80 28.25
CA ASP A 268 -0.78 -7.41 28.66
C ASP A 268 -2.02 -6.83 27.95
N PRO A 269 -2.70 -5.82 28.52
CA PRO A 269 -3.77 -5.11 27.82
C PRO A 269 -3.21 -4.40 26.58
N VAL A 270 -3.65 -4.81 25.39
CA VAL A 270 -3.26 -4.21 24.10
C VAL A 270 -4.47 -3.47 23.52
N GLN A 271 -4.29 -2.17 23.24
CA GLN A 271 -5.34 -1.29 22.69
C GLN A 271 -5.09 -0.91 21.23
N ASP A 272 -4.17 -1.61 20.58
CA ASP A 272 -3.81 -1.41 19.18
C ASP A 272 -4.07 -2.67 18.35
N PRO A 273 -4.26 -2.52 17.03
CA PRO A 273 -4.19 -3.65 16.12
C PRO A 273 -2.83 -4.37 16.20
N VAL A 274 -2.86 -5.68 16.37
CA VAL A 274 -1.68 -6.53 16.16
C VAL A 274 -1.38 -6.64 14.66
N VAL A 275 -0.10 -6.74 14.31
CA VAL A 275 0.34 -6.74 12.91
C VAL A 275 0.81 -8.13 12.50
N PRO A 276 0.11 -8.84 11.59
CA PRO A 276 0.63 -10.07 11.03
C PRO A 276 1.70 -9.78 9.97
N PHE A 277 2.83 -10.47 10.07
CA PHE A 277 3.92 -10.35 9.09
C PHE A 277 4.80 -11.61 9.10
N ALA A 278 5.19 -12.08 7.91
CA ALA A 278 6.07 -13.25 7.72
C ALA A 278 5.66 -14.49 8.56
N GLY A 279 4.35 -14.75 8.66
CA GLY A 279 3.80 -15.89 9.41
C GLY A 279 3.82 -15.75 10.94
N LYS A 280 4.15 -14.56 11.45
CA LYS A 280 4.15 -14.22 12.89
C LYS A 280 3.14 -13.11 13.18
N VAL A 281 2.85 -12.91 14.46
CA VAL A 281 2.00 -11.83 14.97
C VAL A 281 2.85 -10.90 15.83
N TYR A 282 2.91 -9.63 15.45
CA TYR A 282 3.65 -8.59 16.15
C TYR A 282 2.69 -7.78 17.02
N VAL A 283 2.87 -7.86 18.33
CA VAL A 283 1.98 -7.29 19.33
C VAL A 283 2.65 -6.08 19.98
N PRO A 284 2.23 -4.85 19.64
CA PRO A 284 2.80 -3.64 20.25
C PRO A 284 2.37 -3.51 21.71
N ALA A 285 3.35 -3.37 22.60
CA ALA A 285 3.17 -3.01 23.99
C ALA A 285 3.65 -1.55 24.16
N ARG A 286 2.77 -0.60 23.83
CA ARG A 286 3.08 0.84 23.84
C ARG A 286 3.63 1.33 25.18
N GLU A 287 3.09 0.81 26.29
CA GLU A 287 3.50 1.22 27.65
C GLU A 287 4.97 0.92 27.95
N THR A 288 5.54 -0.12 27.33
CA THR A 288 6.92 -0.54 27.56
C THR A 288 7.85 -0.16 26.41
N GLY A 289 7.31 0.19 25.24
CA GLY A 289 8.09 0.41 24.02
C GLY A 289 8.55 -0.92 23.40
N GLN A 290 7.88 -2.03 23.68
CA GLN A 290 8.22 -3.35 23.16
C GLN A 290 7.24 -3.79 22.07
N VAL A 291 7.70 -4.69 21.19
CA VAL A 291 6.83 -5.44 20.28
C VAL A 291 7.09 -6.92 20.52
N ARG A 292 6.12 -7.61 21.13
CA ARG A 292 6.21 -9.06 21.35
C ARG A 292 5.96 -9.78 20.02
N VAL A 293 6.78 -10.77 19.71
CA VAL A 293 6.71 -11.54 18.46
C VAL A 293 6.20 -12.94 18.77
N LEU A 294 4.95 -13.20 18.39
CA LEU A 294 4.26 -14.46 18.67
C LEU A 294 4.13 -15.31 17.41
N ASP A 295 4.12 -16.63 17.56
CA ASP A 295 3.61 -17.51 16.51
C ASP A 295 2.06 -17.47 16.46
N PRO A 296 1.40 -18.02 15.42
CA PRO A 296 -0.05 -17.96 15.30
C PRO A 296 -0.83 -18.67 16.43
N ALA A 297 -0.16 -19.48 17.25
CA ALA A 297 -0.73 -20.15 18.41
C ALA A 297 -0.55 -19.34 19.71
N GLY A 298 0.10 -18.17 19.65
CA GLY A 298 0.29 -17.28 20.79
C GLY A 298 1.57 -17.55 21.60
N ARG A 299 2.44 -18.45 21.13
CA ARG A 299 3.71 -18.70 21.81
C ARG A 299 4.71 -17.62 21.41
N GLU A 300 5.30 -16.99 22.42
CA GLU A 300 6.32 -15.96 22.22
C GLU A 300 7.60 -16.56 21.64
N THR A 301 8.05 -15.99 20.53
CA THR A 301 9.26 -16.39 19.78
C THR A 301 10.35 -15.33 19.80
N GLY A 302 10.06 -14.15 20.33
CA GLY A 302 10.99 -13.05 20.45
C GLY A 302 10.31 -11.77 20.91
N VAL A 303 11.11 -10.75 21.16
CA VAL A 303 10.67 -9.41 21.53
C VAL A 303 11.57 -8.40 20.81
N LEU A 304 10.96 -7.38 20.21
CA LEU A 304 11.66 -6.20 19.72
C LEU A 304 11.55 -5.11 20.78
N SER A 305 12.60 -4.32 20.97
CA SER A 305 12.66 -3.34 22.05
C SER A 305 13.08 -1.97 21.51
N LEU A 306 12.23 -0.97 21.74
CA LEU A 306 12.41 0.46 21.49
C LEU A 306 11.89 1.22 22.72
N PRO A 307 12.55 1.10 23.89
CA PRO A 307 12.02 1.62 25.15
C PRO A 307 11.84 3.15 25.15
N GLU A 308 12.60 3.86 24.33
CA GLU A 308 12.44 5.30 24.07
C GLU A 308 11.11 5.63 23.38
N GLY A 309 10.52 4.67 22.64
CA GLY A 309 9.27 4.83 21.89
C GLY A 309 8.00 4.62 22.71
N ARG A 310 8.08 4.62 24.04
CA ARG A 310 6.91 4.42 24.91
C ARG A 310 5.79 5.41 24.60
N GLY A 311 4.56 4.90 24.55
CA GLY A 311 3.34 5.64 24.23
C GLY A 311 3.13 5.93 22.74
N ASP A 312 4.16 5.83 21.90
CA ASP A 312 4.09 6.23 20.49
C ASP A 312 4.90 5.27 19.61
N LEU A 313 4.35 4.08 19.38
CA LEU A 313 4.87 3.09 18.44
C LEU A 313 3.94 2.95 17.24
N GLU A 314 4.51 2.96 16.05
CA GLU A 314 3.82 2.75 14.80
C GLU A 314 4.40 1.52 14.09
N LEU A 315 3.54 0.57 13.72
CA LEU A 315 3.94 -0.63 12.99
C LEU A 315 3.33 -0.57 11.59
N ARG A 316 4.15 -0.83 10.57
CA ARG A 316 3.71 -0.85 9.18
C ARG A 316 4.41 -1.93 8.37
N VAL A 317 3.63 -2.69 7.61
CA VAL A 317 4.17 -3.66 6.65
C VAL A 317 4.20 -3.02 5.27
N ARG A 318 5.34 -3.10 4.59
CA ARG A 318 5.51 -2.64 3.21
C ARG A 318 6.55 -3.50 2.51
N GLU A 319 6.21 -3.97 1.30
CA GLU A 319 7.14 -4.63 0.37
C GLU A 319 8.04 -5.68 1.06
N GLY A 320 7.42 -6.59 1.81
CA GLY A 320 8.14 -7.69 2.46
C GLY A 320 8.95 -7.29 3.70
N ASN A 321 8.73 -6.09 4.25
CA ASN A 321 9.38 -5.60 5.46
C ASN A 321 8.35 -5.08 6.46
N LEU A 322 8.61 -5.30 7.75
CA LEU A 322 7.90 -4.67 8.86
C LEU A 322 8.77 -3.54 9.42
N PHE A 323 8.24 -2.32 9.38
CA PHE A 323 8.81 -1.14 10.00
C PHE A 323 8.14 -0.91 11.35
N VAL A 324 8.96 -0.72 12.39
CA VAL A 324 8.54 -0.34 13.74
C VAL A 324 9.14 1.03 14.03
N ASN A 325 8.33 2.08 13.93
CA ASN A 325 8.76 3.44 14.12
C ASN A 325 8.36 3.93 15.53
N ALA A 326 9.27 4.66 16.18
CA ALA A 326 8.96 5.47 17.34
C ALA A 326 9.03 6.95 16.93
N PRO A 327 7.94 7.57 16.45
CA PRO A 327 7.98 8.90 15.82
C PRO A 327 8.59 9.99 16.71
N GLY A 328 8.44 9.88 18.02
CA GLY A 328 9.01 10.80 19.02
C GLY A 328 10.50 10.62 19.33
N THR A 329 11.22 9.72 18.64
CA THR A 329 12.61 9.37 18.97
C THR A 329 13.51 9.31 17.74
N GLU A 330 14.81 9.15 17.95
CA GLU A 330 15.78 8.97 16.86
C GLU A 330 15.81 7.54 16.29
N HIS A 331 15.10 6.60 16.92
CA HIS A 331 15.22 5.17 16.62
C HIS A 331 13.96 4.61 15.95
N ALA A 332 14.19 3.65 15.06
CA ALA A 332 13.19 2.75 14.50
C ALA A 332 13.85 1.38 14.26
N LEU A 333 13.03 0.36 13.98
CA LEU A 333 13.48 -0.95 13.57
C LEU A 333 12.88 -1.31 12.22
N VAL A 334 13.61 -2.08 11.44
CA VAL A 334 13.09 -2.80 10.28
C VAL A 334 13.32 -4.30 10.45
N VAL A 335 12.31 -5.11 10.14
CA VAL A 335 12.35 -6.56 10.21
C VAL A 335 11.99 -7.11 8.84
N GLY A 336 12.94 -7.81 8.21
CA GLY A 336 12.68 -8.50 6.95
C GLY A 336 11.98 -9.84 7.18
N THR A 337 11.76 -10.60 6.10
CA THR A 337 11.20 -11.96 6.18
C THR A 337 12.11 -12.97 6.88
N ASP A 338 13.39 -12.65 7.08
CA ASP A 338 14.33 -13.42 7.91
C ASP A 338 14.03 -13.30 9.42
N GLY A 339 13.15 -12.37 9.81
CA GLY A 339 12.75 -12.11 11.19
C GLY A 339 13.81 -11.41 12.03
N ARG A 340 14.93 -10.96 11.44
CA ARG A 340 16.02 -10.30 12.16
C ARG A 340 15.79 -8.78 12.17
N PRO A 341 15.75 -8.13 13.34
CA PRO A 341 15.63 -6.68 13.40
C PRO A 341 16.93 -6.00 13.02
N ARG A 342 16.81 -4.90 12.28
CA ARG A 342 17.89 -3.96 11.98
C ARG A 342 17.51 -2.59 12.53
N THR A 343 18.45 -1.94 13.21
CA THR A 343 18.23 -0.63 13.79
C THR A 343 18.31 0.46 12.73
N VAL A 344 17.43 1.44 12.83
CA VAL A 344 17.35 2.60 11.97
C VAL A 344 17.58 3.84 12.83
N GLY A 345 18.67 4.56 12.58
CA GLY A 345 18.90 5.90 13.12
C GLY A 345 18.26 6.93 12.20
N LYS A 346 17.11 7.50 12.60
CA LYS A 346 16.36 8.48 11.80
C LYS A 346 17.12 9.81 11.66
N TYR A 347 17.79 10.24 12.73
CA TYR A 347 18.63 11.45 12.80
C TYR A 347 19.78 11.24 13.81
N GLY A 348 20.67 12.23 13.97
CA GLY A 348 21.82 12.16 14.90
C GLY A 348 23.17 11.86 14.25
N THR A 349 24.11 11.23 14.96
CA THR A 349 25.42 10.76 14.44
C THR A 349 25.59 9.24 14.48
N GLY A 350 24.55 8.50 14.89
CA GLY A 350 24.53 7.03 14.90
C GLY A 350 24.53 6.41 13.49
N GLN A 351 24.78 5.09 13.40
CA GLN A 351 24.71 4.32 12.15
C GLN A 351 23.36 4.57 11.45
N GLY A 352 23.38 5.36 10.37
CA GLY A 352 22.19 5.74 9.59
C GLY A 352 21.99 7.24 9.43
N ALA A 353 22.65 8.06 10.27
CA ALA A 353 22.49 9.51 10.25
C ALA A 353 23.55 10.25 9.40
N GLY A 354 24.12 9.56 8.40
CA GLY A 354 25.13 10.12 7.52
C GLY A 354 24.62 11.33 6.76
N ARG A 355 25.20 12.50 7.02
CA ARG A 355 25.15 13.68 6.15
C ARG A 355 25.68 13.27 4.76
N PRO A 356 25.14 13.76 3.62
CA PRO A 356 25.83 13.63 2.36
C PRO A 356 27.26 14.16 2.51
N ALA A 357 28.25 13.41 2.04
CA ALA A 357 29.65 13.83 2.11
C ALA A 357 29.80 15.21 1.45
N ALA A 358 30.31 16.19 2.20
CA ALA A 358 30.68 17.48 1.65
C ALA A 358 31.91 17.32 0.74
N PRO A 359 31.99 18.02 -0.40
CA PRO A 359 33.25 18.19 -1.12
C PRO A 359 34.23 18.97 -0.22
N GLY A 360 35.47 18.51 -0.16
CA GLY A 360 36.49 18.99 0.77
C GLY A 360 36.79 20.49 0.68
N ASP A 361 37.22 21.03 1.83
CA ASP A 361 37.53 22.42 2.06
C ASP A 361 38.70 22.89 1.19
N GLY A 362 38.42 23.86 0.33
CA GLY A 362 39.40 24.64 -0.41
C GLY A 362 38.74 25.91 -0.93
N ASN A 363 38.70 26.95 -0.10
CA ASN A 363 38.18 28.30 -0.32
C ASN A 363 36.67 28.40 -0.64
N GLY A 364 35.89 28.71 0.40
CA GLY A 364 34.43 28.89 0.30
C GLY A 364 34.04 30.09 -0.58
N PRO A 365 32.94 29.97 -1.37
CA PRO A 365 32.28 31.13 -1.96
C PRO A 365 31.55 31.97 -0.88
N PRO A 366 31.34 33.27 -1.10
CA PRO A 366 30.77 34.17 -0.09
C PRO A 366 29.32 33.80 0.26
N PRO A 367 28.81 34.23 1.44
CA PRO A 367 27.50 33.84 1.92
C PRO A 367 26.39 34.28 0.96
N VAL A 368 25.59 33.30 0.51
CA VAL A 368 24.35 33.53 -0.24
C VAL A 368 23.30 34.08 0.73
N PRO A 369 22.61 35.19 0.42
CA PRO A 369 21.58 35.74 1.29
C PRO A 369 20.42 34.76 1.47
N ALA A 370 19.77 34.84 2.64
CA ALA A 370 18.64 34.00 3.02
C ALA A 370 17.54 33.98 1.93
N PRO A 371 16.91 32.82 1.66
CA PRO A 371 15.86 32.72 0.65
C PRO A 371 14.67 33.62 1.02
N PRO A 372 13.98 34.21 0.03
CA PRO A 372 12.83 35.07 0.29
C PRO A 372 11.65 34.28 0.86
N ALA A 373 10.70 35.02 1.44
CA ALA A 373 9.51 34.53 2.13
C ALA A 373 8.77 33.39 1.41
N SER A 374 8.10 32.57 2.22
CA SER A 374 7.31 31.38 1.86
C SER A 374 6.62 31.44 0.48
N PRO A 375 6.59 30.33 -0.28
CA PRO A 375 5.88 30.30 -1.56
C PRO A 375 4.40 30.65 -1.36
N ILE A 376 3.93 31.66 -2.09
CA ILE A 376 2.52 32.02 -2.17
C ILE A 376 1.85 30.98 -3.06
N PHE A 377 1.05 30.10 -2.45
CA PHE A 377 0.15 29.22 -3.18
C PHE A 377 -1.00 30.06 -3.76
N PRO A 378 -1.41 29.85 -5.02
CA PRO A 378 -2.62 30.50 -5.54
C PRO A 378 -3.81 30.06 -4.68
N GLN A 379 -4.39 31.02 -3.98
CA GLN A 379 -5.60 30.81 -3.21
C GLN A 379 -6.75 30.45 -4.16
N PRO A 380 -7.64 29.51 -3.81
CA PRO A 380 -8.89 29.34 -4.53
C PRO A 380 -9.69 30.66 -4.49
N PRO A 381 -10.45 31.01 -5.53
CA PRO A 381 -11.28 32.22 -5.50
C PRO A 381 -12.25 32.13 -4.32
N ASP A 382 -12.21 33.15 -3.46
CA ASP A 382 -13.02 33.25 -2.25
C ASP A 382 -14.51 33.00 -2.53
N ALA A 383 -15.07 32.04 -1.81
CA ALA A 383 -16.51 31.94 -1.64
C ALA A 383 -16.97 33.11 -0.75
N LEU A 384 -17.56 34.13 -1.40
CA LEU A 384 -18.51 35.11 -0.88
C LEU A 384 -18.44 35.40 0.64
N SER A 385 -17.82 36.52 1.00
CA SER A 385 -18.01 37.16 2.30
C SER A 385 -19.49 37.46 2.56
N PRO A 386 -20.07 37.09 3.72
CA PRO A 386 -21.37 37.60 4.12
C PRO A 386 -21.24 39.06 4.57
N GLY A 387 -21.82 39.96 3.78
CA GLY A 387 -21.91 41.37 4.09
C GLY A 387 -22.72 41.66 5.36
N ARG A 388 -22.11 42.50 6.21
CA ARG A 388 -22.70 43.58 7.01
C ARG A 388 -24.24 43.62 7.09
N ARG A 389 -24.76 43.34 8.28
CA ARG A 389 -26.15 43.55 8.71
C ARG A 389 -26.47 45.06 8.81
N PRO A 390 -27.57 45.56 8.22
CA PRO A 390 -28.20 46.78 8.68
C PRO A 390 -29.28 46.44 9.71
N SER A 391 -29.17 47.05 10.88
CA SER A 391 -30.16 47.03 11.94
C SER A 391 -31.27 48.04 11.62
N HIS A 392 -32.50 47.58 11.40
CA HIS A 392 -33.70 48.36 11.69
C HIS A 392 -34.80 47.43 12.20
N GLY A 393 -35.23 47.70 13.42
CA GLY A 393 -36.20 46.89 14.16
C GLY A 393 -37.64 47.23 13.81
N ILE A 394 -38.49 46.21 13.90
CA ILE A 394 -39.94 46.33 14.07
C ILE A 394 -40.35 45.23 15.08
N PRO A 395 -41.26 45.50 16.04
CA PRO A 395 -41.41 44.68 17.26
C PRO A 395 -42.20 43.38 17.06
N LEU A 396 -41.89 42.42 17.91
CA LEU A 396 -42.50 41.10 18.07
C LEU A 396 -43.93 41.19 18.68
N PRO A 397 -44.92 40.41 18.22
CA PRO A 397 -46.05 40.00 19.04
C PRO A 397 -45.88 38.58 19.57
N THR A 398 -46.24 38.42 20.85
CA THR A 398 -46.24 37.22 21.70
C THR A 398 -47.02 36.03 21.09
N PRO A 399 -46.58 34.78 21.28
CA PRO A 399 -47.33 33.61 20.83
C PRO A 399 -48.43 33.22 21.81
N GLU A 400 -49.66 33.16 21.32
CA GLU A 400 -50.85 32.65 22.01
C GLU A 400 -51.03 31.15 21.74
N ARG A 401 -51.32 30.39 22.80
CA ARG A 401 -51.55 28.94 22.82
C ARG A 401 -52.98 28.62 22.37
N PRO A 402 -53.19 27.49 21.66
CA PRO A 402 -54.41 26.72 21.90
C PRO A 402 -54.17 25.23 22.20
N GLU A 403 -55.09 24.68 22.99
CA GLU A 403 -55.13 23.33 23.56
C GLU A 403 -55.56 22.20 22.60
N ARG A 404 -55.26 20.98 23.07
CA ARG A 404 -55.61 19.65 22.55
C ARG A 404 -57.10 19.32 22.66
N PRO A 405 -57.62 18.42 21.81
CA PRO A 405 -58.56 17.39 22.26
C PRO A 405 -58.11 15.94 21.93
N THR A 406 -58.62 15.01 22.75
CA THR A 406 -58.33 13.58 22.91
C THR A 406 -59.32 12.65 22.12
N PRO A 407 -59.22 11.30 22.18
CA PRO A 407 -59.37 10.39 21.02
C PRO A 407 -60.71 9.64 20.90
N ARG A 408 -60.90 8.91 19.79
CA ARG A 408 -61.94 7.85 19.65
C ARG A 408 -61.38 6.50 19.19
N ARG A 409 -61.96 5.45 19.79
CA ARG A 409 -61.67 4.00 19.78
C ARG A 409 -62.40 3.25 18.62
N PRO A 410 -62.17 1.93 18.43
CA PRO A 410 -62.32 1.17 17.18
C PRO A 410 -63.61 0.34 17.08
N VAL A 411 -63.90 -0.21 15.89
CA VAL A 411 -64.87 -1.32 15.71
C VAL A 411 -64.37 -2.36 14.68
N THR A 412 -64.39 -3.61 15.15
CA THR A 412 -64.09 -4.90 14.52
C THR A 412 -65.22 -5.39 13.59
N LYS A 413 -64.94 -6.28 12.62
CA LYS A 413 -65.64 -7.57 12.38
C LYS A 413 -65.13 -8.33 11.13
N THR A 414 -64.73 -9.59 11.36
CA THR A 414 -64.62 -10.77 10.44
C THR A 414 -65.82 -11.70 10.81
N PRO A 415 -66.29 -12.79 10.11
CA PRO A 415 -65.52 -13.80 9.33
C PRO A 415 -66.22 -14.65 8.20
N ALA A 416 -65.43 -15.64 7.67
CA ALA A 416 -65.80 -16.96 7.05
C ALA A 416 -66.26 -17.00 5.56
N ARG A 417 -66.04 -18.02 4.69
CA ARG A 417 -65.32 -19.33 4.65
C ARG A 417 -65.46 -19.96 3.21
N ARG A 418 -64.37 -20.55 2.68
CA ARG A 418 -64.18 -21.76 1.78
C ARG A 418 -65.24 -22.19 0.71
N SER A 419 -64.82 -22.44 -0.56
CA SER A 419 -64.78 -23.77 -1.24
C SER A 419 -64.45 -23.76 -2.76
N SER A 420 -63.78 -24.85 -3.17
CA SER A 420 -63.36 -25.48 -4.46
C SER A 420 -63.99 -25.19 -5.84
N GLY A 421 -63.19 -25.38 -6.92
CA GLY A 421 -63.65 -25.95 -8.21
C GLY A 421 -62.88 -25.61 -9.52
N THR A 422 -61.97 -26.51 -9.96
CA THR A 422 -61.69 -27.02 -11.34
C THR A 422 -61.26 -26.12 -12.54
N SER A 423 -60.22 -26.61 -13.25
CA SER A 423 -59.58 -26.19 -14.53
C SER A 423 -60.50 -26.30 -15.78
N PRO A 424 -60.21 -25.70 -16.98
CA PRO A 424 -59.26 -26.31 -17.94
C PRO A 424 -58.49 -25.40 -18.94
N SER A 425 -57.39 -25.98 -19.44
CA SER A 425 -56.87 -25.96 -20.83
C SER A 425 -55.73 -25.03 -21.29
N VAL A 426 -54.77 -25.73 -21.91
CA VAL A 426 -53.48 -25.38 -22.53
C VAL A 426 -53.69 -24.92 -23.99
N PRO A 427 -52.76 -24.11 -24.56
CA PRO A 427 -52.24 -24.43 -25.90
C PRO A 427 -50.71 -24.62 -25.95
N LYS A 428 -50.30 -25.61 -26.76
CA LYS A 428 -48.93 -26.05 -27.09
C LYS A 428 -48.29 -25.16 -28.20
N PRO A 429 -47.04 -25.37 -28.65
CA PRO A 429 -46.06 -24.30 -28.86
C PRO A 429 -45.80 -23.97 -30.34
N GLY A 430 -45.62 -22.68 -30.65
CA GLY A 430 -45.17 -22.19 -31.96
C GLY A 430 -43.64 -22.26 -32.08
N ALA A 431 -43.19 -22.82 -33.20
CA ALA A 431 -41.81 -23.15 -33.55
C ALA A 431 -40.82 -21.97 -33.50
N SER A 432 -39.63 -22.24 -32.98
CA SER A 432 -38.45 -21.37 -33.01
C SER A 432 -37.63 -21.63 -34.28
N THR A 433 -37.53 -20.61 -35.13
CA THR A 433 -36.58 -20.54 -36.26
C THR A 433 -35.20 -20.11 -35.74
N PRO A 434 -34.07 -20.69 -36.22
CA PRO A 434 -32.78 -20.58 -35.57
C PRO A 434 -32.08 -19.24 -35.84
N SER A 435 -31.86 -18.45 -34.79
CA SER A 435 -30.96 -17.30 -34.85
C SER A 435 -29.52 -17.79 -34.84
N LYS A 436 -28.79 -17.47 -35.93
CA LYS A 436 -27.39 -17.84 -36.15
C LYS A 436 -26.53 -17.43 -34.95
N SER A 437 -25.87 -18.43 -34.36
CA SER A 437 -24.89 -18.26 -33.30
C SER A 437 -23.71 -17.40 -33.78
N LYS A 438 -23.52 -16.26 -33.13
CA LYS A 438 -22.31 -15.44 -33.27
C LYS A 438 -21.11 -16.24 -32.74
N PRO A 439 -19.96 -16.30 -33.44
CA PRO A 439 -18.82 -17.06 -32.97
C PRO A 439 -18.33 -16.51 -31.63
N ARG A 440 -18.14 -17.42 -30.65
CA ARG A 440 -17.52 -17.11 -29.36
C ARG A 440 -16.13 -16.51 -29.61
N PRO A 441 -15.78 -15.33 -29.07
CA PRO A 441 -14.45 -14.79 -29.25
C PRO A 441 -13.42 -15.76 -28.64
N LYS A 442 -12.42 -16.12 -29.46
CA LYS A 442 -11.25 -16.90 -29.04
C LYS A 442 -10.58 -16.17 -27.86
N PRO A 443 -10.11 -16.86 -26.80
CA PRO A 443 -9.49 -16.19 -25.66
C PRO A 443 -8.37 -15.27 -26.15
N THR A 444 -8.54 -13.97 -25.96
CA THR A 444 -7.51 -12.97 -26.25
C THR A 444 -6.30 -13.36 -25.41
N GLN A 445 -5.22 -13.83 -26.05
CA GLN A 445 -3.97 -14.04 -25.35
C GLN A 445 -3.58 -12.70 -24.73
N LEU A 446 -3.57 -12.66 -23.40
CA LEU A 446 -3.12 -11.50 -22.64
C LEU A 446 -1.69 -11.23 -23.08
N HIS A 447 -1.46 -10.12 -23.78
CA HIS A 447 -0.12 -9.72 -24.21
C HIS A 447 0.58 -9.01 -23.06
N ASN A 448 1.91 -9.09 -23.02
CA ASN A 448 2.67 -8.40 -21.98
C ASN A 448 2.59 -6.89 -22.27
N PRO A 449 2.06 -6.06 -21.35
CA PRO A 449 1.89 -4.63 -21.59
C PRO A 449 3.23 -3.88 -21.65
N TYR A 450 4.33 -4.54 -21.27
CA TYR A 450 5.67 -3.97 -21.29
C TYR A 450 6.48 -4.51 -22.47
N THR A 451 7.30 -3.65 -23.07
CA THR A 451 8.33 -4.02 -24.05
C THR A 451 9.71 -4.06 -23.40
N PRO A 452 10.65 -4.89 -23.88
CA PRO A 452 11.99 -4.94 -23.32
C PRO A 452 12.72 -3.59 -23.41
N GLN A 453 12.45 -2.78 -24.45
CA GLN A 453 12.97 -1.42 -24.59
C GLN A 453 12.43 -0.48 -23.52
N GLN A 454 11.11 -0.47 -23.27
CA GLN A 454 10.52 0.35 -22.19
C GLN A 454 11.14 0.01 -20.85
N VAL A 455 11.28 -1.29 -20.55
CA VAL A 455 11.88 -1.76 -19.30
C VAL A 455 13.33 -1.30 -19.18
N CYS A 456 14.17 -1.53 -20.20
CA CYS A 456 15.57 -1.12 -20.14
C CYS A 456 15.80 0.41 -20.19
N ASN A 457 14.84 1.19 -20.69
CA ASN A 457 14.94 2.65 -20.71
C ASN A 457 14.58 3.29 -19.35
N ALA A 458 13.86 2.60 -18.47
CA ALA A 458 13.28 3.17 -17.25
C ALA A 458 14.31 3.63 -16.20
N ALA A 459 15.49 3.00 -16.12
CA ALA A 459 16.41 3.18 -14.99
C ALA A 459 17.80 3.71 -15.35
N SER A 460 18.14 3.93 -16.63
CA SER A 460 19.54 4.22 -17.02
C SER A 460 19.72 5.14 -18.23
N GLY A 461 18.85 6.13 -18.44
CA GLY A 461 19.12 7.22 -19.40
C GLY A 461 18.75 6.95 -20.86
N GLY A 462 17.91 5.93 -21.12
CA GLY A 462 17.28 5.71 -22.43
C GLY A 462 18.22 5.23 -23.55
N GLY A 463 17.66 5.08 -24.75
CA GLY A 463 18.40 4.73 -25.98
C GLY A 463 18.71 3.24 -26.17
N TYR A 464 18.13 2.34 -25.37
CA TYR A 464 18.38 0.90 -25.45
C TYR A 464 17.70 0.28 -26.68
N LYS A 465 18.48 -0.41 -27.51
CA LYS A 465 18.01 -1.18 -28.67
C LYS A 465 18.26 -2.67 -28.46
N VAL A 466 17.27 -3.50 -28.79
CA VAL A 466 17.40 -4.97 -28.74
C VAL A 466 18.52 -5.41 -29.67
N GLN A 467 19.47 -6.14 -29.09
CA GLN A 467 20.60 -6.73 -29.79
C GLN A 467 20.34 -8.20 -30.08
N ARG A 468 19.91 -8.94 -29.04
CA ARG A 468 19.70 -10.38 -29.09
C ARG A 468 18.52 -10.77 -28.21
N SER A 469 17.93 -11.93 -28.50
CA SER A 469 16.92 -12.53 -27.64
C SER A 469 16.89 -14.04 -27.75
N THR A 470 16.43 -14.72 -26.70
CA THR A 470 16.31 -16.18 -26.65
C THR A 470 14.95 -16.56 -26.07
N ALA A 471 14.14 -17.28 -26.84
CA ALA A 471 12.82 -17.74 -26.42
C ALA A 471 12.90 -19.01 -25.56
N PHE A 472 11.95 -19.18 -24.66
CA PHE A 472 11.76 -20.40 -23.88
C PHE A 472 10.27 -20.62 -23.57
N SER A 473 9.91 -21.78 -23.04
CA SER A 473 8.51 -22.05 -22.67
C SER A 473 8.04 -21.09 -21.58
N GLY A 474 7.13 -20.18 -21.94
CA GLY A 474 6.54 -19.18 -21.04
C GLY A 474 7.18 -17.79 -21.06
N GLY A 475 8.23 -17.57 -21.86
CA GLY A 475 8.82 -16.23 -21.98
C GLY A 475 9.92 -16.08 -23.03
N ARG A 476 10.55 -14.92 -23.02
CA ARG A 476 11.73 -14.61 -23.84
C ARG A 476 12.66 -13.68 -23.06
N VAL A 477 13.95 -14.01 -23.01
CA VAL A 477 14.97 -13.13 -22.45
C VAL A 477 15.60 -12.30 -23.57
N TYR A 478 15.81 -11.01 -23.32
CA TYR A 478 16.35 -10.04 -24.25
C TYR A 478 17.64 -9.44 -23.71
N LEU A 479 18.57 -9.15 -24.62
CA LEU A 479 19.73 -8.31 -24.40
C LEU A 479 19.56 -7.04 -25.24
N LEU A 480 19.70 -5.88 -24.60
CA LEU A 480 19.68 -4.56 -25.22
C LEU A 480 20.98 -3.83 -24.94
N TYR A 481 21.31 -2.86 -25.77
CA TYR A 481 22.48 -2.00 -25.60
C TYR A 481 22.12 -0.55 -25.93
N SER A 482 22.72 0.39 -25.19
CA SER A 482 22.64 1.83 -25.47
C SER A 482 24.04 2.38 -25.71
N ALA A 483 24.28 2.92 -26.91
CA ALA A 483 25.55 3.57 -27.24
C ALA A 483 25.76 4.87 -26.44
N GLY A 484 24.66 5.53 -26.03
CA GLY A 484 24.72 6.75 -25.22
C GLY A 484 25.21 6.50 -23.80
N THR A 485 24.86 5.34 -23.22
CA THR A 485 25.25 4.98 -21.84
C THR A 485 26.40 3.97 -21.79
N LYS A 486 26.75 3.36 -22.93
CA LYS A 486 27.73 2.27 -23.08
C LYS A 486 27.42 1.04 -22.21
N LYS A 487 26.14 0.81 -21.92
CA LYS A 487 25.68 -0.31 -21.07
C LYS A 487 24.86 -1.33 -21.85
N ASN A 488 25.05 -2.59 -21.49
CA ASN A 488 24.15 -3.69 -21.82
C ASN A 488 23.02 -3.76 -20.77
N CYS A 489 21.83 -4.18 -21.20
CA CYS A 489 20.66 -4.42 -20.36
C CYS A 489 20.07 -5.79 -20.69
N ALA A 490 19.75 -6.60 -19.69
CA ALA A 490 19.00 -7.84 -19.89
C ALA A 490 17.66 -7.83 -19.16
N VAL A 491 16.64 -8.39 -19.80
CA VAL A 491 15.28 -8.52 -19.23
C VAL A 491 14.62 -9.81 -19.73
N THR A 492 13.96 -10.54 -18.83
CA THR A 492 13.15 -11.72 -19.15
C THR A 492 11.67 -11.36 -19.17
N MET A 493 11.06 -11.36 -20.35
CA MET A 493 9.64 -11.03 -20.54
C MET A 493 8.79 -12.30 -20.55
N LYS A 494 7.70 -12.32 -19.78
CA LYS A 494 6.72 -13.41 -19.83
C LYS A 494 5.88 -13.33 -21.09
N THR A 495 5.57 -14.49 -21.65
CA THR A 495 4.59 -14.66 -22.75
C THR A 495 3.38 -15.49 -22.33
N THR A 496 3.43 -16.12 -21.14
CA THR A 496 2.31 -16.82 -20.52
C THR A 496 2.21 -16.45 -19.04
N LYS A 497 1.03 -16.67 -18.42
CA LYS A 497 0.74 -16.26 -17.03
C LYS A 497 1.03 -14.77 -16.79
N ILE A 498 0.85 -13.95 -17.82
CA ILE A 498 1.01 -12.50 -17.77
C ILE A 498 -0.01 -11.96 -16.75
N GLY A 499 0.42 -11.06 -15.87
CA GLY A 499 -0.42 -10.55 -14.76
C GLY A 499 -0.47 -11.45 -13.52
N THR A 500 -0.05 -12.71 -13.61
CA THR A 500 0.01 -13.64 -12.47
C THR A 500 1.43 -13.73 -11.93
N GLY A 501 1.66 -13.58 -10.63
CA GLY A 501 2.99 -13.73 -10.03
C GLY A 501 3.52 -15.16 -10.20
N THR A 502 4.63 -15.34 -10.92
CA THR A 502 5.33 -16.64 -11.02
C THR A 502 6.83 -16.43 -10.98
N SER A 503 7.60 -17.47 -10.62
CA SER A 503 9.06 -17.39 -10.64
C SER A 503 9.57 -16.99 -12.04
N VAL A 504 10.32 -15.90 -12.13
CA VAL A 504 11.06 -15.44 -13.32
C VAL A 504 12.45 -14.99 -12.87
N LYS A 505 13.47 -15.21 -13.72
CA LYS A 505 14.84 -14.78 -13.48
C LYS A 505 15.50 -14.22 -14.73
N VAL A 506 16.48 -13.35 -14.55
CA VAL A 506 17.39 -12.85 -15.58
C VAL A 506 18.78 -12.69 -14.99
N ARG A 507 19.81 -12.94 -15.80
CA ARG A 507 21.21 -12.73 -15.43
C ARG A 507 22.00 -12.25 -16.64
N LEU A 508 22.90 -11.31 -16.43
CA LEU A 508 23.77 -10.70 -17.42
C LEU A 508 25.20 -10.69 -16.86
N GLU A 509 26.14 -11.17 -17.64
CA GLU A 509 27.52 -11.39 -17.19
C GLU A 509 28.51 -10.89 -18.26
N GLU A 510 29.62 -10.33 -17.81
CA GLU A 510 30.77 -9.95 -18.63
C GLU A 510 31.84 -11.07 -18.67
N LYS A 511 32.46 -11.32 -19.83
CA LYS A 511 33.39 -12.44 -20.06
C LYS A 511 34.68 -12.38 -19.25
N SER A 512 35.13 -11.18 -18.89
CA SER A 512 36.39 -10.92 -18.17
C SER A 512 36.32 -11.23 -16.66
N GLY A 513 35.17 -11.70 -16.16
CA GLY A 513 34.94 -11.89 -14.72
C GLY A 513 34.53 -10.60 -13.99
N GLY A 514 34.08 -9.59 -14.75
CA GLY A 514 33.63 -8.28 -14.27
C GLY A 514 32.18 -8.25 -13.74
N GLU A 515 31.44 -7.21 -14.12
CA GLU A 515 30.12 -6.90 -13.55
C GLU A 515 29.08 -8.01 -13.88
N VAL A 516 28.30 -8.39 -12.87
CA VAL A 516 27.21 -9.37 -13.01
C VAL A 516 25.91 -8.73 -12.52
N GLY A 517 24.96 -8.58 -13.43
CA GLY A 517 23.59 -8.20 -13.09
C GLY A 517 22.71 -9.45 -12.97
N GLN A 518 21.96 -9.60 -11.89
CA GLN A 518 20.97 -10.67 -11.75
C GLN A 518 19.72 -10.15 -11.06
N ASP A 519 18.57 -10.63 -11.51
CA ASP A 519 17.29 -10.45 -10.86
C ASP A 519 16.50 -11.77 -10.90
N SER A 520 15.85 -12.13 -9.80
CA SER A 520 15.06 -13.34 -9.70
C SER A 520 14.04 -13.24 -8.57
N GLY A 521 12.82 -13.69 -8.84
CA GLY A 521 11.70 -13.51 -7.91
C GLY A 521 10.38 -13.93 -8.52
N THR A 522 9.29 -13.56 -7.86
CA THR A 522 7.93 -13.85 -8.33
C THR A 522 7.39 -12.63 -9.07
N PHE A 523 7.36 -12.70 -10.40
CA PHE A 523 7.02 -11.57 -11.25
C PHE A 523 5.73 -11.79 -12.05
N LYS A 524 4.92 -10.73 -12.13
CA LYS A 524 3.69 -10.71 -12.93
C LYS A 524 3.95 -10.58 -14.43
N TYR A 525 5.01 -9.86 -14.82
CA TYR A 525 5.23 -9.46 -16.23
C TYR A 525 6.65 -9.75 -16.76
N TYR A 526 7.69 -9.42 -16.01
CA TYR A 526 9.08 -9.65 -16.42
C TYR A 526 10.01 -9.65 -15.19
N ALA A 527 11.22 -10.18 -15.34
CA ALA A 527 12.35 -9.99 -14.42
C ALA A 527 13.44 -9.15 -15.11
N GLY A 528 14.10 -8.27 -14.39
CA GLY A 528 14.96 -7.21 -14.92
C GLY A 528 14.28 -5.82 -14.89
N PRO A 529 14.93 -4.77 -15.39
CA PRO A 529 16.17 -4.79 -16.15
C PRO A 529 17.39 -4.97 -15.24
N VAL A 530 18.38 -5.73 -15.71
CA VAL A 530 19.72 -5.76 -15.10
C VAL A 530 20.73 -5.19 -16.08
N TYR A 531 21.68 -4.40 -15.60
CA TYR A 531 22.63 -3.69 -16.44
C TYR A 531 24.06 -4.15 -16.18
N VAL A 532 24.88 -4.16 -17.24
CA VAL A 532 26.32 -4.43 -17.17
C VAL A 532 27.04 -3.48 -18.13
N THR A 533 28.07 -2.81 -17.63
CA THR A 533 28.94 -1.92 -18.41
C THR A 533 30.13 -2.73 -18.93
N ALA A 534 30.16 -3.03 -20.23
CA ALA A 534 31.17 -3.92 -20.83
C ALA A 534 31.70 -3.39 -22.18
N PRO A 535 32.33 -2.20 -22.22
CA PRO A 535 32.88 -1.66 -23.47
C PRO A 535 34.02 -2.56 -23.98
N GLY A 536 33.91 -3.04 -25.22
CA GLY A 536 34.96 -3.91 -25.78
C GLY A 536 35.02 -5.32 -25.20
N VAL A 537 34.08 -5.71 -24.33
CA VAL A 537 34.05 -7.03 -23.68
C VAL A 537 32.74 -7.75 -23.98
N CYS A 538 32.82 -9.02 -24.36
CA CYS A 538 31.64 -9.82 -24.63
C CYS A 538 30.80 -10.01 -23.36
N VAL A 539 29.47 -9.96 -23.52
CA VAL A 539 28.51 -10.33 -22.48
C VAL A 539 27.79 -11.63 -22.83
N ARG A 540 27.32 -12.34 -21.81
CA ARG A 540 26.35 -13.43 -21.94
C ARG A 540 25.13 -13.13 -21.09
N TYR A 541 23.97 -13.59 -21.54
CA TYR A 541 22.72 -13.40 -20.80
C TYR A 541 21.99 -14.73 -20.66
N SER A 542 21.29 -14.88 -19.55
CA SER A 542 20.39 -16.00 -19.30
C SER A 542 19.11 -15.52 -18.65
N GLY A 543 18.05 -16.30 -18.81
CA GLY A 543 16.75 -15.97 -18.26
C GLY A 543 15.84 -17.18 -18.24
N GLY A 544 14.77 -17.10 -17.46
CA GLY A 544 13.86 -18.22 -17.31
C GLY A 544 12.61 -17.87 -16.54
N ALA A 545 11.60 -18.73 -16.64
CA ALA A 545 10.38 -18.66 -15.84
C ALA A 545 9.88 -20.06 -15.48
N SER A 546 9.26 -20.19 -14.30
CA SER A 546 8.62 -21.43 -13.83
C SER A 546 9.52 -22.68 -13.95
N GLY A 547 10.80 -22.54 -13.56
CA GLY A 547 11.78 -23.65 -13.57
C GLY A 547 12.47 -23.91 -14.92
N VAL A 548 11.99 -23.32 -16.02
CA VAL A 548 12.65 -23.40 -17.34
C VAL A 548 13.66 -22.25 -17.48
N SER A 549 14.88 -22.53 -17.93
CA SER A 549 15.88 -21.49 -18.20
C SER A 549 16.63 -21.72 -19.50
N VAL A 550 16.99 -20.62 -20.15
CA VAL A 550 17.83 -20.56 -21.34
C VAL A 550 19.01 -19.64 -21.10
N SER A 551 20.12 -19.92 -21.77
CA SER A 551 21.33 -19.10 -21.76
C SER A 551 21.80 -18.89 -23.19
N ALA A 552 22.30 -17.70 -23.49
CA ALA A 552 22.93 -17.38 -24.75
C ALA A 552 24.43 -17.22 -24.53
N GLY A 553 25.24 -17.82 -25.39
CA GLY A 553 26.71 -17.70 -25.31
C GLY A 553 27.21 -16.26 -25.48
N TRP A 554 28.50 -16.07 -25.17
CA TRP A 554 29.20 -14.79 -25.24
C TRP A 554 29.01 -14.09 -26.61
N GLY A 555 28.67 -12.80 -26.59
CA GLY A 555 28.53 -11.95 -27.77
C GLY A 555 28.46 -10.47 -27.38
N ASN A 556 28.16 -9.57 -28.32
CA ASN A 556 28.10 -8.12 -28.06
C ASN A 556 29.40 -7.57 -27.42
N CYS A 557 30.52 -7.80 -28.11
CA CYS A 557 31.88 -7.63 -27.59
C CYS A 557 32.53 -6.25 -27.85
N GLY A 558 31.75 -5.18 -27.91
CA GLY A 558 32.19 -3.87 -28.38
C GLY A 558 31.20 -2.79 -28.03
#